data_AF-A8GJG1-F1
#
_entry.id   AF-A8GJG1-F1
#
_cell.length_a   1.000
_cell.length_b   1.000
_cell.length_c   1.000
_cell.angle_alpha   90.00
_cell.angle_beta   90.00
_cell.angle_gamma   90.00
#
_symmetry.space_group_name_H-M   'P 1'
#
loop_
_entity.id
_entity.type
_entity.pdbx_description
1 polymer ?
#
loop_
_entity_poly.entity_id
_entity_poly.type
_entity_poly.pdbx_seq_one_letter_code
_entity_poly.pdbx_strand_id
1 'polypeptide(L)'
;MGEQAQIGVKVDKNLKDKVDEILRSLGIKPTTAINGLYHYILQHRELPFIINTQVNKPSRLLSNLFMDYLLLKNTLWDFYRTIERAEPLTENSLTLLKHVLLEFIANFRQIESALFPLNSEVRIDWKKVFGGAKRAFYLIETHIKFEDCQGHYFEESGIIKLSLALKMITDAETSL
;
A
#
# COMPACT_ATOMS: atom_id res chain seq x y z
N MET A 1 -17.85 28.36 -21.28
CA MET A 1 -18.01 28.69 -19.84
C MET A 1 -18.60 27.47 -19.18
N GLY A 2 -17.92 26.87 -18.20
CA GLY A 2 -18.43 25.66 -17.52
C GLY A 2 -19.52 26.04 -16.51
N GLU A 3 -20.66 25.35 -16.56
CA GLU A 3 -21.70 25.47 -15.54
C GLU A 3 -21.13 25.12 -14.16
N GLN A 4 -21.40 25.96 -13.16
CA GLN A 4 -21.01 25.68 -11.78
C GLN A 4 -22.04 24.71 -11.16
N ALA A 5 -21.61 23.48 -10.90
CA ALA A 5 -22.40 22.50 -10.17
C ALA A 5 -22.17 22.65 -8.65
N GLN A 6 -23.25 22.65 -7.86
CA GLN A 6 -23.17 22.70 -6.39
C GLN A 6 -23.20 21.29 -5.81
N ILE A 7 -22.24 20.96 -4.94
CA ILE A 7 -22.17 19.69 -4.22
C ILE A 7 -22.42 19.96 -2.73
N GLY A 8 -23.52 19.43 -2.19
CA GLY A 8 -23.84 19.48 -0.76
C GLY A 8 -23.56 18.15 -0.08
N VAL A 9 -22.58 18.10 0.83
CA VAL A 9 -22.22 16.89 1.59
C VAL A 9 -22.22 17.17 3.08
N LYS A 10 -22.73 16.23 3.88
CA LYS A 10 -22.61 16.24 5.35
C LYS A 10 -21.34 15.51 5.75
N VAL A 11 -20.47 16.20 6.49
CA VAL A 11 -19.19 15.67 6.98
C VAL A 11 -19.17 15.81 8.50
N ASP A 12 -18.51 14.89 9.20
CA ASP A 12 -18.26 15.02 10.63
C ASP A 12 -17.54 16.35 10.95
N LYS A 13 -17.99 17.04 12.00
CA LYS A 13 -17.50 18.38 12.34
C LYS A 13 -16.04 18.37 12.77
N ASN A 14 -15.65 17.40 13.59
CA ASN A 14 -14.27 17.29 14.10
C ASN A 14 -13.30 16.94 12.96
N LEU A 15 -13.71 16.03 12.07
CA LEU A 15 -12.95 15.71 10.86
C LEU A 15 -12.77 16.94 9.98
N LYS A 16 -13.86 17.67 9.71
CA LYS A 16 -13.82 18.90 8.88
C LYS A 16 -12.86 19.93 9.46
N ASP A 17 -12.95 20.23 10.75
CA ASP A 17 -12.15 21.28 11.37
C ASP A 17 -10.64 20.95 11.32
N LYS A 18 -10.27 19.68 11.55
CA LYS A 18 -8.89 19.20 11.41
C LYS A 18 -8.38 19.25 9.97
N VAL A 19 -9.20 18.83 9.01
CA VAL A 19 -8.82 18.85 7.59
C VAL A 19 -8.68 20.29 7.08
N ASP A 20 -9.55 21.21 7.50
CA ASP A 20 -9.45 22.62 7.15
C ASP A 20 -8.16 23.25 7.66
N GLU A 21 -7.69 22.86 8.85
CA GLU A 21 -6.40 23.29 9.40
C GLU A 21 -5.23 22.80 8.54
N ILE A 22 -5.24 21.52 8.15
CA ILE A 22 -4.22 20.93 7.27
C ILE A 22 -4.22 21.59 5.89
N LEU A 23 -5.39 21.78 5.29
CA LEU A 23 -5.50 22.43 3.98
C LEU A 23 -4.99 23.87 4.04
N ARG A 24 -5.29 24.59 5.13
CA ARG A 24 -4.80 25.95 5.35
C ARG A 24 -3.28 26.00 5.49
N SER A 25 -2.67 25.05 6.20
CA SER A 25 -1.20 25.00 6.34
C SER A 25 -0.50 24.70 5.01
N LEU A 26 -1.17 23.99 4.10
CA LEU A 26 -0.72 23.74 2.73
C LEU A 26 -1.05 24.87 1.74
N GLY A 27 -1.76 25.92 2.19
CA GLY A 27 -2.21 27.02 1.32
C GLY A 27 -3.30 26.63 0.31
N ILE A 28 -3.98 25.51 0.53
CA ILE A 28 -4.99 24.95 -0.38
C ILE A 28 -6.39 25.29 0.15
N LYS A 29 -7.26 25.82 -0.71
CA LYS A 29 -8.68 26.00 -0.36
C LYS A 29 -9.43 24.66 -0.46
N PRO A 30 -10.42 24.39 0.40
CA PRO A 30 -11.23 23.16 0.32
C PRO A 30 -11.83 22.91 -1.07
N THR A 31 -12.33 23.96 -1.73
CA THR A 31 -12.84 23.87 -3.11
C THR A 31 -11.78 23.41 -4.10
N THR A 32 -10.53 23.88 -3.96
CA THR A 32 -9.41 23.46 -4.82
C THR A 32 -9.06 21.99 -4.59
N ALA A 33 -9.05 21.54 -3.32
CA ALA A 33 -8.80 20.13 -3.00
C ALA A 33 -9.89 19.22 -3.58
N ILE A 34 -11.16 19.61 -3.44
CA ILE A 34 -12.29 18.87 -4.03
C ILE A 34 -12.18 18.84 -5.55
N ASN A 35 -11.96 19.97 -6.21
CA ASN A 35 -11.78 20.00 -7.67
C ASN A 35 -10.60 19.13 -8.13
N GLY A 36 -9.49 19.15 -7.38
CA GLY A 36 -8.33 18.29 -7.64
C GLY A 36 -8.69 16.81 -7.57
N LEU A 37 -9.50 16.39 -6.60
CA LEU A 37 -10.01 15.02 -6.51
C LEU A 37 -10.86 14.65 -7.74
N TYR A 38 -11.76 15.53 -8.19
CA TYR A 38 -12.55 15.29 -9.39
C TYR A 38 -11.69 15.19 -10.65
N HIS A 39 -10.69 16.05 -10.80
CA HIS A 39 -9.74 15.98 -11.92
C HIS A 39 -8.93 14.70 -11.90
N TYR A 40 -8.47 14.25 -10.73
CA TYR A 40 -7.75 12.99 -10.58
C TYR A 40 -8.62 11.80 -11.04
N ILE A 41 -9.85 11.71 -10.53
CA ILE A 41 -10.78 10.63 -10.91
C ILE A 41 -11.08 10.66 -12.40
N LEU A 42 -11.23 11.86 -12.98
CA LEU A 42 -11.48 12.00 -14.42
C LEU A 42 -10.27 11.53 -15.24
N GLN A 43 -9.05 11.88 -14.82
CA GLN A 43 -7.82 11.58 -15.55
C GLN A 43 -7.40 10.11 -15.43
N HIS A 44 -7.53 9.53 -14.25
CA HIS A 44 -7.00 8.20 -13.93
C HIS A 44 -8.08 7.11 -13.87
N ARG A 45 -9.36 7.49 -13.91
CA ARG A 45 -10.53 6.57 -13.79
C ARG A 45 -10.53 5.75 -12.49
N GLU A 46 -9.83 6.22 -11.48
CA GLU A 46 -9.71 5.58 -10.17
C GLU A 46 -9.75 6.63 -9.05
N LEU A 47 -10.06 6.20 -7.83
CA LEU A 47 -9.92 7.06 -6.65
C LEU A 47 -8.44 7.09 -6.23
N PRO A 48 -7.92 8.23 -5.75
CA PRO A 48 -6.55 8.32 -5.23
C PRO A 48 -6.37 7.60 -3.90
N PHE A 49 -7.44 7.02 -3.35
CA PHE A 49 -7.47 6.22 -2.13
C PHE A 49 -8.65 5.24 -2.16
N ILE A 50 -8.52 4.13 -1.45
CA ILE A 50 -9.58 3.12 -1.33
C ILE A 50 -10.59 3.59 -0.27
N ILE A 51 -11.89 3.59 -0.61
CA ILE A 51 -12.98 3.90 0.32
C ILE A 51 -13.56 2.58 0.85
N ASN A 52 -13.36 2.30 2.14
CA ASN A 52 -13.97 1.15 2.80
C ASN A 52 -15.36 1.52 3.34
N THR A 53 -16.43 1.08 2.67
CA THR A 53 -17.83 1.41 3.01
C THR A 53 -18.40 0.59 4.18
N GLN A 54 -17.65 -0.39 4.69
CA GLN A 54 -18.05 -1.18 5.84
C GLN A 54 -17.42 -0.63 7.11
N VAL A 55 -18.25 -0.29 8.10
CA VAL A 55 -17.82 -0.04 9.49
C VAL A 55 -17.33 -1.36 10.07
N ASN A 56 -16.10 -1.73 9.74
CA ASN A 56 -15.48 -2.95 10.23
C ASN A 56 -15.02 -2.72 11.67
N LYS A 57 -15.45 -3.58 12.58
CA LYS A 57 -14.93 -3.60 13.96
C LYS A 57 -13.39 -3.69 13.90
N PRO A 58 -12.65 -3.03 14.81
CA PRO A 58 -11.18 -3.02 14.75
C PRO A 58 -10.54 -4.42 14.74
N SER A 59 -11.16 -5.40 15.40
CA SER A 59 -10.73 -6.81 15.36
C SER A 59 -10.85 -7.45 13.97
N ARG A 60 -11.87 -7.09 13.19
CA ARG A 60 -12.04 -7.57 11.81
C ARG A 60 -11.04 -6.91 10.87
N LEU A 61 -10.77 -5.62 11.06
CA LEU A 61 -9.74 -4.89 10.32
C LEU A 61 -8.35 -5.49 10.54
N LEU A 62 -8.01 -5.80 11.80
CA LEU A 62 -6.76 -6.45 12.16
C LEU A 62 -6.67 -7.87 11.58
N SER A 63 -7.77 -8.64 11.63
CA SER A 63 -7.82 -9.97 11.03
C SER A 63 -7.61 -9.92 9.52
N ASN A 64 -8.21 -8.97 8.82
CA ASN A 64 -8.02 -8.79 7.38
C ASN A 64 -6.56 -8.41 7.08
N LEU A 65 -6.00 -7.44 7.82
CA LEU A 65 -4.59 -7.07 7.65
C LEU A 65 -3.64 -8.24 7.89
N PHE A 66 -3.96 -9.11 8.85
CA PHE A 66 -3.19 -10.33 9.09
C PHE A 66 -3.26 -11.31 7.92
N MET A 67 -4.44 -11.49 7.32
CA MET A 67 -4.57 -12.31 6.11
C MET A 67 -3.79 -11.70 4.93
N ASP A 68 -3.87 -10.38 4.74
CA ASP A 68 -3.12 -9.66 3.72
C ASP A 68 -1.61 -9.79 3.93
N TYR A 69 -1.16 -9.75 5.19
CA TYR A 69 0.23 -9.99 5.56
C TYR A 69 0.69 -11.41 5.23
N LEU A 70 -0.10 -12.43 5.55
CA LEU A 70 0.25 -13.82 5.22
C LEU A 70 0.35 -14.01 3.71
N LEU A 71 -0.61 -13.47 2.96
CA LEU A 71 -0.59 -13.48 1.50
C LEU A 71 0.67 -12.79 0.97
N LEU A 72 0.94 -11.56 1.42
CA LEU A 72 2.13 -10.80 1.05
C LEU A 72 3.42 -11.57 1.33
N LYS A 73 3.56 -12.10 2.56
CA LYS A 73 4.76 -12.84 2.97
C LYS A 73 5.02 -14.02 2.05
N ASN A 74 3.98 -14.82 1.78
CA ASN A 74 4.11 -16.01 0.96
C ASN A 74 4.37 -15.65 -0.51
N THR A 75 3.61 -14.72 -1.09
CA THR A 75 3.78 -14.31 -2.49
C THR A 75 5.15 -13.69 -2.73
N LEU A 76 5.64 -12.84 -1.82
CA LEU A 76 6.98 -12.26 -1.94
C LEU A 76 8.08 -13.30 -1.76
N TRP A 77 7.91 -14.24 -0.82
CA TRP A 77 8.85 -15.33 -0.61
C TRP A 77 8.97 -16.24 -1.84
N ASP A 78 7.84 -16.67 -2.40
CA ASP A 78 7.81 -17.51 -3.59
C ASP A 78 8.43 -16.80 -4.79
N PHE A 79 8.10 -15.53 -4.98
CA PHE A 79 8.69 -14.69 -6.02
C PHE A 79 10.21 -14.56 -5.85
N TYR A 80 10.69 -14.30 -4.64
CA TYR A 80 12.11 -14.21 -4.33
C TYR A 80 12.82 -15.55 -4.59
N ARG A 81 12.18 -16.67 -4.27
CA ARG A 81 12.72 -18.01 -4.53
C ARG A 81 12.86 -18.30 -6.03
N THR A 82 11.93 -17.86 -6.86
CA THR A 82 12.04 -17.94 -8.34
C THR A 82 13.30 -17.22 -8.81
N ILE A 83 13.56 -16.02 -8.28
CA ILE A 83 14.78 -15.25 -8.59
C ILE A 83 16.03 -16.00 -8.15
N GLU A 84 16.08 -16.52 -6.91
CA GLU A 84 17.26 -17.25 -6.40
C GLU A 84 17.58 -18.50 -7.23
N ARG A 85 16.57 -19.13 -7.81
CA ARG A 85 16.74 -20.29 -8.69
C ARG A 85 17.08 -19.94 -10.14
N ALA A 86 17.21 -18.66 -10.45
CA ALA A 86 17.36 -18.16 -11.82
C ALA A 86 16.23 -18.67 -12.75
N GLU A 87 15.04 -18.86 -12.20
CA GLU A 87 13.84 -19.18 -12.98
C GLU A 87 13.29 -17.89 -13.64
N PRO A 88 12.72 -17.96 -14.84
CA PRO A 88 12.22 -16.79 -15.55
C PRO A 88 11.05 -16.14 -14.82
N LEU A 89 11.08 -14.82 -14.68
CA LEU A 89 9.98 -14.06 -14.09
C LEU A 89 8.88 -13.83 -15.13
N THR A 90 7.68 -14.33 -14.82
CA THR A 90 6.50 -14.12 -15.67
C THR A 90 5.86 -12.77 -15.38
N GLU A 91 5.24 -12.17 -16.40
CA GLU A 91 4.45 -10.94 -16.23
C GLU A 91 3.30 -11.13 -15.22
N ASN A 92 2.72 -12.34 -15.18
CA ASN A 92 1.68 -12.70 -14.22
C ASN A 92 2.17 -12.68 -12.77
N SER A 93 3.36 -13.26 -12.49
CA SER A 93 3.92 -13.26 -11.13
C SER A 93 4.30 -11.85 -10.67
N LEU A 94 4.78 -11.00 -11.59
CA LEU A 94 5.04 -9.60 -11.33
C LEU A 94 3.76 -8.81 -11.02
N THR A 95 2.75 -8.97 -11.86
CA THR A 95 1.46 -8.28 -11.70
C THR A 95 0.79 -8.69 -10.39
N LEU A 96 0.78 -9.99 -10.08
CA LEU A 96 0.26 -10.52 -8.82
C LEU A 96 1.00 -9.91 -7.62
N LEU A 97 2.34 -9.94 -7.62
CA LEU A 97 3.11 -9.42 -6.50
C LEU A 97 2.90 -7.91 -6.31
N LYS A 98 2.87 -7.13 -7.40
CA LYS A 98 2.55 -5.70 -7.34
C LYS A 98 1.18 -5.45 -6.74
N HIS A 99 0.18 -6.23 -7.15
CA HIS A 99 -1.18 -6.11 -6.64
C HIS A 99 -1.24 -6.38 -5.13
N VAL A 100 -0.67 -7.51 -4.67
CA VAL A 100 -0.65 -7.89 -3.25
C VAL A 100 0.09 -6.85 -2.39
N LEU A 101 1.21 -6.32 -2.89
CA LEU A 101 1.95 -5.25 -2.20
C LEU A 101 1.14 -3.97 -2.07
N LEU A 102 0.48 -3.52 -3.14
CA LEU A 102 -0.32 -2.31 -3.13
C LEU A 102 -1.56 -2.44 -2.24
N GLU A 103 -2.24 -3.58 -2.32
CA GLU A 103 -3.40 -3.87 -1.49
C GLU A 103 -3.03 -3.87 0.00
N PHE A 104 -1.97 -4.57 0.38
CA PHE A 104 -1.47 -4.54 1.77
C PHE A 104 -1.11 -3.12 2.22
N ILE A 105 -0.36 -2.36 1.42
CA ILE A 105 0.04 -0.98 1.73
C ILE A 105 -1.18 -0.08 1.93
N ALA A 106 -2.19 -0.21 1.07
CA ALA A 106 -3.41 0.58 1.13
C ALA A 106 -4.25 0.21 2.37
N ASN A 107 -4.45 -1.08 2.61
CA ASN A 107 -5.20 -1.58 3.76
C ASN A 107 -4.52 -1.20 5.09
N PHE A 108 -3.19 -1.31 5.17
CA PHE A 108 -2.42 -0.86 6.34
C PHE A 108 -2.66 0.63 6.61
N ARG A 109 -2.57 1.50 5.59
CA ARG A 109 -2.78 2.96 5.74
C ARG A 109 -4.17 3.32 6.25
N GLN A 110 -5.20 2.57 5.85
CA GLN A 110 -6.56 2.81 6.32
C GLN A 110 -6.73 2.58 7.83
N ILE A 111 -5.94 1.67 8.39
CA ILE A 111 -6.10 1.22 9.77
C ILE A 111 -4.94 1.60 10.68
N GLU A 112 -3.87 2.21 10.15
CA GLU A 112 -2.68 2.63 10.88
C GLU A 112 -3.03 3.44 12.15
N SER A 113 -3.94 4.42 12.02
CA SER A 113 -4.40 5.24 13.16
C SER A 113 -5.16 4.44 14.22
N ALA A 114 -5.83 3.35 13.82
CA ALA A 114 -6.58 2.46 14.68
C ALA A 114 -5.73 1.30 15.25
N LEU A 115 -4.54 1.04 14.71
CA LEU A 115 -3.62 -0.01 15.19
C LEU A 115 -2.83 0.41 16.42
N PHE A 116 -2.49 1.69 16.57
CA PHE A 116 -1.72 2.19 17.72
C PHE A 116 -2.33 1.86 19.10
N PRO A 117 -3.67 1.92 19.30
CA PRO A 117 -4.30 1.50 20.55
C PRO A 117 -4.42 -0.02 20.73
N LEU A 118 -4.33 -0.81 19.66
CA LEU A 118 -4.56 -2.28 19.66
C LEU A 118 -3.25 -3.09 19.69
N ASN A 119 -2.10 -2.44 19.50
CA ASN A 119 -0.79 -3.07 19.48
C ASN A 119 -0.34 -3.67 20.83
N SER A 120 -1.15 -3.61 21.89
CA SER A 120 -0.79 -4.24 23.18
C SER A 120 -0.89 -5.77 23.15
N GLU A 121 -1.59 -6.37 22.19
CA GLU A 121 -1.79 -7.83 22.12
C GLU A 121 -1.21 -8.50 20.85
N VAL A 122 -0.76 -7.72 19.86
CA VAL A 122 -0.36 -8.26 18.55
C VAL A 122 1.16 -8.46 18.45
N ARG A 123 1.57 -9.71 18.23
CA ARG A 123 2.97 -10.18 18.15
C ARG A 123 3.73 -9.81 16.86
N ILE A 124 3.22 -8.86 16.08
CA ILE A 124 3.79 -8.48 14.78
C ILE A 124 4.17 -7.00 14.81
N ASP A 125 5.42 -6.70 14.47
CA ASP A 125 5.87 -5.33 14.20
C ASP A 125 5.33 -4.86 12.85
N TRP A 126 4.10 -4.36 12.85
CA TRP A 126 3.44 -3.91 11.62
C TRP A 126 4.15 -2.76 10.92
N LYS A 127 4.90 -1.91 11.65
CA LYS A 127 5.69 -0.85 11.03
C LYS A 127 6.83 -1.43 10.20
N LYS A 128 7.46 -2.49 10.72
CA LYS A 128 8.51 -3.23 10.00
C LYS A 128 7.94 -3.93 8.76
N VAL A 129 6.78 -4.59 8.87
CA VAL A 129 6.08 -5.18 7.71
C VAL A 129 5.79 -4.11 6.66
N PHE A 130 5.19 -2.99 7.05
CA PHE A 130 4.86 -1.89 6.15
C PHE A 130 6.08 -1.27 5.47
N GLY A 131 7.18 -1.10 6.22
CA GLY A 131 8.46 -0.66 5.68
C GLY A 131 9.01 -1.64 4.64
N GLY A 132 8.97 -2.94 4.94
CA GLY A 132 9.40 -3.99 4.03
C GLY A 132 8.55 -4.04 2.75
N ALA A 133 7.24 -3.96 2.87
CA ALA A 133 6.30 -3.94 1.74
C ALA A 133 6.58 -2.76 0.80
N LYS A 134 6.68 -1.53 1.33
CA LYS A 134 7.02 -0.35 0.51
C LYS A 134 8.36 -0.50 -0.19
N ARG A 135 9.36 -1.07 0.49
CA ARG A 135 10.68 -1.29 -0.08
C ARG A 135 10.63 -2.33 -1.22
N ALA A 136 9.95 -3.45 -1.02
CA ALA A 136 9.76 -4.47 -2.05
C ALA A 136 9.05 -3.88 -3.27
N PHE A 137 7.96 -3.13 -3.07
CA PHE A 137 7.23 -2.47 -4.15
C PHE A 137 8.12 -1.51 -4.95
N TYR A 138 8.87 -0.64 -4.27
CA TYR A 138 9.80 0.27 -4.93
C TYR A 138 10.85 -0.48 -5.76
N LEU A 139 11.40 -1.59 -5.26
CA LEU A 139 12.40 -2.37 -5.98
C LEU A 139 11.82 -3.04 -7.23
N ILE A 140 10.60 -3.58 -7.14
CA ILE A 140 9.91 -4.19 -8.28
C ILE A 140 9.64 -3.14 -9.37
N GLU A 141 9.30 -1.92 -8.99
CA GLU A 141 9.06 -0.83 -9.95
C GLU A 141 10.34 -0.28 -10.60
N THR A 142 11.48 -0.31 -9.89
CA THR A 142 12.67 0.44 -10.32
C THR A 142 13.87 -0.42 -10.71
N HIS A 143 13.94 -1.68 -10.27
CA HIS A 143 15.11 -2.55 -10.47
C HIS A 143 14.80 -3.79 -11.33
N ILE A 144 13.56 -3.94 -11.81
CA ILE A 144 13.21 -4.97 -12.79
C ILE A 144 13.53 -4.47 -14.19
N LYS A 145 14.36 -5.23 -14.88
CA LYS A 145 14.69 -5.01 -16.29
C LYS A 145 13.94 -6.01 -17.16
N PHE A 146 13.86 -5.71 -18.45
CA PHE A 146 13.29 -6.58 -19.45
C PHE A 146 14.28 -6.70 -20.61
N GLU A 147 14.56 -7.94 -21.02
CA GLU A 147 15.34 -8.25 -22.22
C GLU A 147 14.58 -9.27 -23.07
N ASP A 148 14.48 -9.05 -24.38
CA ASP A 148 13.68 -9.88 -25.30
C ASP A 148 14.01 -11.39 -25.23
N CYS A 149 15.27 -11.73 -24.92
CA CYS A 149 15.73 -13.12 -24.83
C CYS A 149 15.66 -13.73 -23.43
N GLN A 150 15.56 -12.93 -22.37
CA GLN A 150 15.63 -13.36 -20.97
C GLN A 150 14.35 -13.08 -20.16
N GLY A 151 13.43 -12.29 -20.72
CA GLY A 151 12.25 -11.82 -20.03
C GLY A 151 12.58 -10.81 -18.94
N HIS A 152 11.76 -10.79 -17.89
CA HIS A 152 12.00 -9.92 -16.75
C HIS A 152 13.05 -10.49 -15.80
N TYR A 153 13.96 -9.64 -15.32
CA TYR A 153 14.99 -10.06 -14.36
C TYR A 153 15.37 -8.94 -13.39
N PHE A 154 15.98 -9.33 -12.26
CA PHE A 154 16.62 -8.44 -11.32
C PHE A 154 18.14 -8.49 -11.50
N GLU A 155 18.79 -7.33 -11.44
CA GLU A 155 20.24 -7.29 -11.23
C GLU A 155 20.61 -7.73 -9.82
N GLU A 156 21.84 -8.21 -9.63
CA GLU A 156 22.37 -8.68 -8.34
C GLU A 156 22.14 -7.69 -7.19
N SER A 157 22.34 -6.39 -7.46
CA SER A 157 22.08 -5.33 -6.47
C SER A 157 20.60 -5.22 -6.08
N GLY A 158 19.69 -5.50 -7.01
CA GLY A 158 18.25 -5.53 -6.79
C GLY A 158 17.83 -6.76 -5.98
N ILE A 159 18.43 -7.93 -6.26
CA ILE A 159 18.19 -9.17 -5.51
C ILE A 159 18.56 -8.99 -4.03
N ILE A 160 19.75 -8.43 -3.75
CA ILE A 160 20.22 -8.17 -2.38
C ILE A 160 19.27 -7.19 -1.64
N LYS A 161 18.80 -6.14 -2.33
CA LYS A 161 17.86 -5.19 -1.71
C LYS A 161 16.49 -5.81 -1.47
N LEU A 162 16.05 -6.72 -2.35
CA LEU A 162 14.78 -7.43 -2.25
C LEU A 162 14.81 -8.44 -1.11
N SER A 163 15.92 -9.15 -0.93
CA SER A 163 16.11 -10.07 0.21
C SER A 163 16.04 -9.33 1.55
N LEU A 164 16.57 -8.10 1.63
CA LEU A 164 16.43 -7.27 2.82
C LEU A 164 14.98 -6.85 3.07
N ALA A 165 14.22 -6.52 2.01
CA ALA A 165 12.80 -6.20 2.13
C ALA A 165 11.98 -7.42 2.61
N LEU A 166 12.28 -8.61 2.07
CA LEU A 166 11.69 -9.86 2.52
C LEU A 166 12.03 -10.14 3.98
N LYS A 167 13.29 -9.98 4.39
CA LYS A 167 13.73 -10.14 5.77
C LYS A 167 12.99 -9.21 6.74
N MET A 168 12.73 -7.96 6.34
CA MET A 168 11.93 -7.05 7.16
C MET A 168 10.52 -7.61 7.42
N ILE A 169 9.90 -8.21 6.41
CA ILE A 169 8.56 -8.79 6.50
C ILE A 169 8.58 -10.08 7.33
N THR A 170 9.55 -10.98 7.11
CA THR A 170 9.62 -12.26 7.83
C THR A 170 10.02 -12.10 9.30
N ASP A 171 10.95 -11.20 9.59
CA ASP A 171 11.46 -10.95 10.95
C ASP A 171 10.54 -10.01 11.74
N ALA A 172 9.37 -9.63 11.19
CA ALA A 172 8.40 -8.81 11.91
C ALA A 172 7.62 -9.60 12.96
N GLU A 173 7.63 -10.93 12.88
CA GLU A 173 7.13 -11.80 13.94
C GLU A 173 8.17 -11.85 15.07
N THR A 174 7.84 -11.35 16.25
CA THR A 174 8.71 -11.49 17.43
C THR A 174 8.62 -12.92 17.96
N SER A 175 9.74 -13.65 17.92
CA SER A 175 9.92 -14.94 18.60
C SER A 175 9.81 -14.76 20.12
N LEU A 176 9.17 -15.72 20.79
CA LEU A 176 9.22 -15.90 22.25
C LEU A 176 10.66 -16.19 22.71
#